data_AF-A0A1C4WF80-F1
#
_entry.id   AF-A0A1C4WF80-F1
#
_cell.length_a   1.000
_cell.length_b   1.000
_cell.length_c   1.000
_cell.angle_alpha   90.00
_cell.angle_beta   90.00
_cell.angle_gamma   90.00
#
_symmetry.space_group_name_H-M   'P 1'
#
loop_
_entity.id
_entity.type
_entity.pdbx_description
1 polymer ?
#
loop_
_entity_poly.entity_id
_entity_poly.type
_entity_poly.pdbx_seq_one_letter_code
_entity_poly.pdbx_strand_id
1 'polypeptide(L)'
;MTGWARLFVSYCQYEVFTVPGASGLDIYTLGDGLLHVGGPNQLTGFCGTHTGWIEARVRVLPGPPAEVDADWDAISEATLWSPSGRLSVVGLMGGGAEALTDVAVPRGLIRVRVHARDRLHETVRTDDDPPERHELHIWAVSEETPWRTVLADPGGRDWEQKPAKAAERAMLSLVPRPSGRPAALRPLLSDSYEDDAGLPRVTVVRHRPAPVAVSGAVLPAGDLEVRLERVNGETLNWSWATADEPIFPHPLDTLPDNEPTTVRLTSGPDGFTLRHEGVLGRHAFALGLIWDHLLDTAGSYPWMETLRDQAAAATALAEKTRRLKAERDAEQWGGAPPSDRVRGLASQARSLARIDRPLLDRIDALPAARQRETACWAARRAMRVAGLERIGWIAAALAAAEADRPLPRPFTEQNGTAAFNRLLSDPEVPHTTITLHLAARTSGTRRVTDVLQQAAAFPALIALANDDPLAAAIDAVYNAAIAHGDDRDHFLTDAHIALR
;
A
#
# COMPACT_ATOMS: atom_id res chain seq x y z
N MET A 1 14.11 -38.16 -0.41
CA MET A 1 14.80 -38.22 -1.70
C MET A 1 13.76 -38.44 -2.78
N THR A 2 13.73 -37.61 -3.81
CA THR A 2 12.80 -37.80 -4.93
C THR A 2 13.44 -38.73 -5.97
N GLY A 3 12.61 -39.46 -6.72
CA GLY A 3 13.06 -40.11 -7.96
C GLY A 3 13.47 -39.08 -9.02
N TRP A 4 14.09 -39.55 -10.11
CA TRP A 4 14.21 -38.74 -11.32
C TRP A 4 12.82 -38.46 -11.89
N ALA A 5 12.55 -37.20 -12.20
CA ALA A 5 11.29 -36.75 -12.77
C ALA A 5 11.57 -35.96 -14.06
N ARG A 6 10.67 -36.09 -15.04
CA ARG A 6 10.75 -35.29 -16.26
C ARG A 6 10.27 -33.87 -15.96
N LEU A 7 11.10 -32.88 -16.29
CA LEU A 7 10.77 -31.45 -16.16
C LEU A 7 10.81 -30.81 -17.55
N PHE A 8 9.73 -30.14 -17.94
CA PHE A 8 9.69 -29.43 -19.22
C PHE A 8 10.27 -28.03 -19.04
N VAL A 9 11.40 -27.74 -19.67
CA VAL A 9 12.07 -26.44 -19.63
C VAL A 9 11.75 -25.63 -20.88
N SER A 10 11.83 -24.31 -20.76
CA SER A 10 11.68 -23.38 -21.88
C SER A 10 12.63 -22.21 -21.66
N TYR A 11 13.19 -21.67 -22.75
CA TYR A 11 14.20 -20.61 -22.71
C TYR A 11 15.45 -20.98 -21.89
N CYS A 12 15.90 -22.23 -21.99
CA CYS A 12 17.07 -22.75 -21.27
C CYS A 12 16.94 -22.65 -19.74
N GLN A 13 15.73 -22.58 -19.15
CA GLN A 13 15.62 -22.33 -17.71
C GLN A 13 14.47 -23.03 -17.00
N TYR A 14 14.67 -23.21 -15.70
CA TYR A 14 13.67 -23.56 -14.70
C TYR A 14 13.87 -22.70 -13.44
N GLU A 15 12.84 -22.63 -12.62
CA GLU A 15 12.84 -21.89 -11.37
C GLU A 15 12.83 -22.84 -10.18
N VAL A 16 13.52 -22.43 -9.12
CA VAL A 16 13.51 -23.06 -7.81
C VAL A 16 13.06 -22.01 -6.82
N PHE A 17 12.00 -22.27 -6.07
CA PHE A 17 11.53 -21.34 -5.05
C PHE A 17 11.06 -22.05 -3.77
N THR A 18 11.16 -21.34 -2.66
CA THR A 18 10.64 -21.73 -1.35
C THR A 18 9.34 -21.01 -0.98
N VAL A 19 9.00 -19.95 -1.73
CA VAL A 19 7.77 -19.15 -1.60
C VAL A 19 7.18 -18.96 -3.00
N PRO A 20 6.02 -19.56 -3.32
CA PRO A 20 5.40 -19.44 -4.64
C PRO A 20 5.08 -18.00 -5.04
N GLY A 21 5.21 -17.68 -6.32
CA GLY A 21 4.79 -16.38 -6.87
C GLY A 21 5.75 -15.21 -6.60
N ALA A 22 6.85 -15.43 -5.88
CA ALA A 22 7.99 -14.53 -5.94
C ALA A 22 8.56 -14.57 -7.36
N SER A 23 8.64 -13.43 -8.05
CA SER A 23 9.37 -13.29 -9.31
C SER A 23 10.45 -12.23 -9.14
N GLY A 24 11.62 -12.44 -9.73
CA GLY A 24 12.74 -11.49 -9.60
C GLY A 24 13.74 -11.50 -10.76
N LEU A 25 13.37 -12.14 -11.87
CA LEU A 25 14.29 -12.44 -12.97
C LEU A 25 14.86 -11.21 -13.69
N ASP A 26 14.23 -10.03 -13.60
CA ASP A 26 14.57 -8.90 -14.47
C ASP A 26 15.38 -7.76 -13.82
N ILE A 27 15.58 -7.73 -12.50
CA ILE A 27 16.07 -6.50 -11.84
C ILE A 27 17.59 -6.49 -11.64
N TYR A 28 18.23 -7.65 -11.44
CA TYR A 28 19.69 -7.76 -11.23
C TYR A 28 20.22 -9.17 -11.54
N THR A 29 21.40 -9.26 -12.16
CA THR A 29 22.05 -10.54 -12.53
C THR A 29 23.17 -10.85 -11.54
N LEU A 30 23.04 -11.98 -10.82
CA LEU A 30 24.07 -12.55 -9.96
C LEU A 30 24.09 -14.07 -10.08
N GLY A 31 25.20 -14.63 -10.56
CA GLY A 31 25.33 -16.06 -10.79
C GLY A 31 26.27 -16.41 -11.94
N ASP A 32 26.17 -17.65 -12.40
CA ASP A 32 26.96 -18.20 -13.49
C ASP A 32 26.09 -18.89 -14.56
N GLY A 33 26.72 -19.57 -15.52
CA GLY A 33 26.04 -20.29 -16.60
C GLY A 33 25.16 -21.47 -16.17
N LEU A 34 25.12 -21.83 -14.88
CA LEU A 34 24.26 -22.88 -14.35
C LEU A 34 23.17 -22.34 -13.40
N LEU A 35 23.46 -21.29 -12.64
CA LEU A 35 22.55 -20.78 -11.61
C LEU A 35 22.62 -19.27 -11.48
N HIS A 36 21.45 -18.61 -11.50
CA HIS A 36 21.30 -17.22 -11.08
C HIS A 36 20.44 -17.10 -9.83
N VAL A 37 20.83 -16.23 -8.89
CA VAL A 37 20.03 -15.95 -7.71
C VAL A 37 19.05 -14.82 -7.98
N GLY A 38 17.75 -15.12 -7.87
CA GLY A 38 16.68 -14.16 -8.13
C GLY A 38 16.16 -13.46 -6.87
N GLY A 39 16.55 -13.89 -5.67
CA GLY A 39 16.05 -13.31 -4.42
C GLY A 39 16.29 -14.20 -3.20
N PRO A 40 15.77 -13.80 -2.02
CA PRO A 40 15.94 -14.59 -0.80
C PRO A 40 15.31 -15.98 -0.91
N ASN A 41 14.23 -16.12 -1.68
CA ASN A 41 13.42 -17.33 -1.73
C ASN A 41 13.48 -18.03 -3.09
N GLN A 42 14.34 -17.58 -4.02
CA GLN A 42 14.32 -18.07 -5.39
C GLN A 42 15.68 -18.04 -6.08
N LEU A 43 15.89 -19.01 -6.96
CA LEU A 43 16.97 -19.06 -7.94
C LEU A 43 16.49 -19.67 -9.25
N THR A 44 17.23 -19.40 -10.31
CA THR A 44 16.97 -19.90 -11.66
C THR A 44 18.10 -20.83 -12.06
N GLY A 45 17.75 -22.04 -12.47
CA GLY A 45 18.71 -22.99 -13.03
C GLY A 45 18.70 -22.94 -14.56
N PHE A 46 19.88 -23.03 -15.17
CA PHE A 46 20.06 -22.96 -16.61
C PHE A 46 20.42 -24.31 -17.23
N CYS A 47 19.82 -24.60 -18.37
CA CYS A 47 19.97 -25.83 -19.13
C CYS A 47 20.68 -25.58 -20.47
N GLY A 48 21.35 -26.60 -21.00
CA GLY A 48 21.79 -26.63 -22.40
C GLY A 48 20.60 -26.78 -23.36
N THR A 49 19.56 -27.49 -22.93
CA THR A 49 18.29 -27.66 -23.63
C THR A 49 17.49 -26.36 -23.61
N HIS A 50 17.21 -25.77 -24.79
CA HIS A 50 16.41 -24.54 -24.87
C HIS A 50 14.95 -24.77 -24.52
N THR A 51 14.27 -25.66 -25.26
CA THR A 51 12.88 -26.02 -24.99
C THR A 51 12.73 -27.53 -25.13
N GLY A 52 12.33 -28.21 -24.07
CA GLY A 52 12.22 -29.66 -24.09
C GLY A 52 12.19 -30.29 -22.71
N TRP A 53 12.36 -31.60 -22.66
CA TRP A 53 12.37 -32.36 -21.40
C TRP A 53 13.79 -32.60 -20.92
N ILE A 54 14.02 -32.25 -19.65
CA ILE A 54 15.19 -32.69 -18.88
C ILE A 54 14.75 -33.68 -17.81
N GLU A 55 15.71 -34.35 -17.19
CA GLU A 55 15.48 -35.11 -15.96
C GLU A 55 15.99 -34.32 -14.76
N ALA A 56 15.16 -34.16 -13.73
CA ALA A 56 15.52 -33.46 -12.52
C ALA A 56 15.16 -34.25 -11.26
N ARG A 57 15.93 -34.07 -10.17
CA ARG A 57 15.58 -34.59 -8.85
C ARG A 57 16.09 -33.72 -7.71
N VAL A 58 15.47 -33.87 -6.54
CA VAL A 58 15.84 -33.18 -5.30
C VAL A 58 16.30 -34.19 -4.24
N ARG A 59 17.44 -33.88 -3.63
CA ARG A 59 18.03 -34.60 -2.51
C ARG A 59 18.18 -33.69 -1.31
N VAL A 60 17.43 -34.00 -0.26
CA VAL A 60 17.58 -33.34 1.04
C VAL A 60 18.57 -34.13 1.87
N LEU A 61 19.64 -33.47 2.30
CA LEU A 61 20.80 -34.04 2.96
C LEU A 61 20.92 -33.53 4.40
N PRO A 62 21.53 -34.29 5.32
CA PRO A 62 21.76 -33.85 6.69
C PRO A 62 22.83 -32.76 6.82
N GLY A 63 23.64 -32.53 5.79
CA GLY A 63 24.73 -31.56 5.76
C GLY A 63 25.37 -31.46 4.37
N PRO A 64 26.44 -30.65 4.22
CA PRO A 64 27.12 -30.48 2.93
C PRO A 64 27.72 -31.81 2.45
N PRO A 65 27.61 -32.14 1.14
CA PRO A 65 28.29 -33.30 0.57
C PRO A 65 29.80 -33.20 0.77
N ALA A 66 30.42 -34.28 1.27
CA ALA A 66 31.86 -34.34 1.53
C ALA A 66 32.69 -34.40 0.24
N GLU A 67 32.16 -35.04 -0.79
CA GLU A 67 32.82 -35.22 -2.08
C GLU A 67 31.88 -34.79 -3.22
N VAL A 68 32.50 -34.29 -4.29
CA VAL A 68 31.84 -33.98 -5.54
C VAL A 68 32.22 -35.10 -6.50
N ASP A 69 31.21 -35.80 -7.03
CA ASP A 69 31.40 -36.82 -8.05
C ASP A 69 32.03 -36.19 -9.32
N ALA A 70 32.99 -36.87 -9.93
CA ALA A 70 33.74 -36.36 -11.08
C ALA A 70 32.91 -36.35 -12.38
N ASP A 71 31.75 -37.04 -12.39
CA ASP A 71 30.89 -37.23 -13.56
C ASP A 71 29.88 -36.07 -13.80
N TRP A 72 30.04 -34.93 -13.13
CA TRP A 72 29.20 -33.75 -13.34
C TRP A 72 29.90 -32.74 -14.26
N ASP A 73 29.14 -32.07 -15.14
CA ASP A 73 29.68 -31.06 -16.05
C ASP A 73 29.82 -29.69 -15.36
N ALA A 74 28.86 -29.36 -14.49
CA ALA A 74 28.79 -28.07 -13.84
C ALA A 74 28.10 -28.18 -12.46
N ILE A 75 28.60 -27.40 -11.50
CA ILE A 75 28.07 -27.37 -10.14
C ILE A 75 28.14 -25.95 -9.58
N SER A 76 27.00 -25.45 -9.10
CA SER A 76 26.89 -24.13 -8.50
C SER A 76 25.97 -24.17 -7.29
N GLU A 77 26.22 -23.32 -6.30
CA GLU A 77 25.42 -23.30 -5.08
C GLU A 77 25.06 -21.89 -4.61
N ALA A 78 23.89 -21.76 -3.98
CA ALA A 78 23.39 -20.51 -3.42
C ALA A 78 22.55 -20.75 -2.16
N THR A 79 22.44 -19.73 -1.31
CA THR A 79 21.62 -19.79 -0.09
C THR A 79 20.22 -19.27 -0.39
N LEU A 80 19.20 -19.99 0.06
CA LEU A 80 17.80 -19.54 0.06
C LEU A 80 17.23 -19.53 1.49
N TRP A 81 16.21 -18.72 1.70
CA TRP A 81 15.38 -18.68 2.88
C TRP A 81 14.13 -19.54 2.65
N SER A 82 13.89 -20.54 3.51
CA SER A 82 12.73 -21.43 3.47
C SER A 82 11.90 -21.29 4.75
N PRO A 83 11.00 -20.31 4.82
CA PRO A 83 10.17 -20.08 6.02
C PRO A 83 9.23 -21.27 6.31
N SER A 84 8.60 -21.82 5.28
CA SER A 84 7.62 -22.92 5.39
C SER A 84 8.23 -24.32 5.40
N GLY A 85 9.51 -24.47 5.03
CA GLY A 85 10.13 -25.78 4.84
C GLY A 85 9.61 -26.51 3.60
N ARG A 86 9.17 -25.78 2.58
CA ARG A 86 8.74 -26.29 1.29
C ARG A 86 9.59 -25.67 0.18
N LEU A 87 9.85 -26.44 -0.86
CA LEU A 87 10.57 -26.01 -2.06
C LEU A 87 9.97 -26.67 -3.30
N SER A 88 9.87 -25.91 -4.38
CA SER A 88 9.39 -26.39 -5.67
C SER A 88 10.41 -26.11 -6.76
N VAL A 89 10.47 -27.01 -7.75
CA VAL A 89 11.22 -26.85 -9.00
C VAL A 89 10.24 -26.92 -10.16
N VAL A 90 10.21 -25.88 -10.99
CA VAL A 90 9.19 -25.66 -12.01
C VAL A 90 9.80 -25.12 -13.28
N GLY A 91 9.35 -25.65 -14.42
CA GLY A 91 9.74 -25.10 -15.70
C GLY A 91 9.00 -23.79 -15.97
N LEU A 92 9.68 -22.78 -16.51
CA LEU A 92 9.14 -21.43 -16.71
C LEU A 92 7.76 -21.42 -17.38
N MET A 93 7.60 -22.20 -18.46
CA MET A 93 6.34 -22.32 -19.22
C MET A 93 5.76 -23.73 -19.17
N GLY A 94 6.49 -24.70 -18.59
CA GLY A 94 6.18 -26.12 -18.62
C GLY A 94 5.39 -26.63 -17.42
N GLY A 95 5.22 -25.80 -16.38
CA GLY A 95 4.64 -26.21 -15.11
C GLY A 95 5.58 -27.08 -14.27
N GLY A 96 5.03 -27.71 -13.24
CA GLY A 96 5.78 -28.53 -12.27
C GLY A 96 5.60 -30.01 -12.49
N ALA A 97 6.59 -30.81 -12.07
CA ALA A 97 6.41 -32.24 -11.85
C ALA A 97 5.97 -32.46 -10.40
N GLU A 98 5.03 -33.39 -10.16
CA GLU A 98 4.52 -33.69 -8.81
C GLU A 98 5.67 -34.04 -7.84
N ALA A 99 6.64 -34.84 -8.31
CA ALA A 99 7.81 -35.22 -7.52
C ALA A 99 8.77 -34.06 -7.19
N LEU A 100 8.62 -32.90 -7.84
CA LEU A 100 9.46 -31.72 -7.68
C LEU A 100 8.69 -30.53 -7.09
N THR A 101 7.41 -30.70 -6.76
CA THR A 101 6.55 -29.65 -6.22
C THR A 101 6.35 -29.86 -4.72
N ASP A 102 6.47 -28.78 -3.94
CA ASP A 102 6.31 -28.80 -2.49
C ASP A 102 7.14 -29.90 -1.79
N VAL A 103 8.39 -30.05 -2.21
CA VAL A 103 9.35 -30.95 -1.58
C VAL A 103 9.63 -30.43 -0.16
N ALA A 104 9.52 -31.33 0.84
CA ALA A 104 9.84 -30.98 2.22
C ALA A 104 11.35 -30.72 2.38
N VAL A 105 11.72 -29.55 2.87
CA VAL A 105 13.10 -29.11 3.12
C VAL A 105 13.21 -28.53 4.54
N PRO A 106 14.41 -28.36 5.10
CA PRO A 106 14.56 -27.71 6.39
C PRO A 106 13.96 -26.30 6.39
N ARG A 107 13.33 -25.92 7.50
CA ARG A 107 12.92 -24.53 7.73
C ARG A 107 14.13 -23.66 8.07
N GLY A 108 14.10 -22.39 7.70
CA GLY A 108 15.19 -21.43 7.93
C GLY A 108 16.07 -21.25 6.69
N LEU A 109 17.37 -20.99 6.88
CA LEU A 109 18.29 -20.92 5.75
C LEU A 109 18.65 -22.33 5.25
N ILE A 110 18.60 -22.48 3.94
CA ILE A 110 19.03 -23.70 3.23
C ILE A 110 20.10 -23.35 2.20
N ARG A 111 21.05 -24.25 2.00
CA ARG A 111 21.95 -24.23 0.84
C ARG A 111 21.33 -25.10 -0.24
N VAL A 112 21.25 -24.58 -1.46
CA VAL A 112 20.86 -25.32 -2.64
C VAL A 112 22.07 -25.41 -3.56
N ARG A 113 22.57 -26.61 -3.80
CA ARG A 113 23.63 -26.91 -4.76
C ARG A 113 23.03 -27.63 -5.96
N VAL A 114 23.14 -27.01 -7.13
CA VAL A 114 22.69 -27.55 -8.40
C VAL A 114 23.86 -28.26 -9.06
N HIS A 115 23.66 -29.52 -9.39
CA HIS A 115 24.54 -30.33 -10.22
C HIS A 115 23.88 -30.51 -11.58
N ALA A 116 24.66 -30.40 -12.65
CA ALA A 116 24.16 -30.63 -14.00
C ALA A 116 25.16 -31.43 -14.84
N ARG A 117 24.64 -32.29 -15.70
CA ARG A 117 25.40 -33.06 -16.67
C ARG A 117 24.61 -33.30 -17.94
N ASP A 118 25.32 -33.76 -18.97
CA ASP A 118 24.79 -33.99 -20.31
C ASP A 118 24.23 -32.68 -20.91
N ARG A 119 24.86 -31.53 -20.63
CA ARG A 119 24.36 -30.17 -20.97
C ARG A 119 24.61 -29.78 -22.44
N LEU A 120 24.27 -30.67 -23.35
CA LEU A 120 24.45 -30.45 -24.79
C LEU A 120 23.44 -29.45 -25.34
N HIS A 121 23.91 -28.50 -26.14
CA HIS A 121 23.06 -27.57 -26.89
C HIS A 121 22.21 -28.35 -27.91
N GLU A 122 20.97 -27.91 -28.15
CA GLU A 122 20.03 -28.60 -29.04
C GLU A 122 20.56 -28.80 -30.47
N THR A 123 21.45 -27.92 -30.94
CA THR A 123 22.05 -27.99 -32.28
C THR A 123 23.12 -29.08 -32.42
N VAL A 124 23.64 -29.59 -31.30
CA VAL A 124 24.67 -30.66 -31.29
C VAL A 124 24.15 -31.98 -30.73
N ARG A 125 23.01 -31.95 -30.03
CA ARG A 125 22.36 -33.12 -29.44
C ARG A 125 21.75 -34.02 -30.51
N THR A 126 21.94 -35.33 -30.34
CA THR A 126 21.41 -36.41 -31.18
C THR A 126 20.48 -37.31 -30.36
N ASP A 127 19.76 -38.21 -31.04
CA ASP A 127 18.85 -39.16 -30.37
C ASP A 127 19.61 -40.21 -29.52
N ASP A 128 20.91 -40.40 -29.77
CA ASP A 128 21.78 -41.31 -29.01
C ASP A 128 22.31 -40.69 -27.70
N ASP A 129 22.18 -39.37 -27.54
CA ASP A 129 22.67 -38.66 -26.36
C ASP A 129 21.72 -38.82 -25.15
N PRO A 130 22.26 -38.99 -23.93
CA PRO A 130 21.44 -39.06 -22.72
C PRO A 130 20.65 -37.77 -22.49
N PRO A 131 19.48 -37.83 -21.83
CA PRO A 131 18.75 -36.63 -21.42
C PRO A 131 19.62 -35.75 -20.51
N GLU A 132 19.51 -34.43 -20.67
CA GLU A 132 20.14 -33.50 -19.73
C GLU A 132 19.61 -33.75 -18.32
N ARG A 133 20.51 -33.79 -17.34
CA ARG A 133 20.19 -34.20 -15.96
C ARG A 133 20.61 -33.15 -14.96
N HIS A 134 19.67 -32.75 -14.11
CA HIS A 134 19.88 -31.82 -13.00
C HIS A 134 19.58 -32.46 -11.65
N GLU A 135 20.45 -32.26 -10.68
CA GLU A 135 20.26 -32.75 -9.32
C GLU A 135 20.51 -31.65 -8.31
N LEU A 136 19.51 -31.41 -7.46
CA LEU A 136 19.56 -30.38 -6.44
C LEU A 136 19.82 -31.00 -5.09
N HIS A 137 20.94 -30.66 -4.46
CA HIS A 137 21.27 -31.03 -3.09
C HIS A 137 20.88 -29.89 -2.15
N ILE A 138 20.14 -30.21 -1.11
CA ILE A 138 19.58 -29.24 -0.18
C ILE A 138 19.93 -29.63 1.25
N TRP A 139 20.49 -28.72 2.02
CA TRP A 139 20.74 -28.92 3.45
C TRP A 139 20.57 -27.63 4.25
N ALA A 140 20.33 -27.76 5.55
CA ALA A 140 20.20 -26.62 6.45
C ALA A 140 21.56 -25.94 6.67
N VAL A 141 21.55 -24.60 6.77
CA VAL A 141 22.72 -23.81 7.16
C VAL A 141 22.30 -22.72 8.16
N SER A 142 23.26 -22.24 8.96
CA SER A 142 23.07 -21.07 9.83
C SER A 142 23.70 -19.79 9.28
N GLU A 143 24.40 -19.92 8.15
CA GLU A 143 25.17 -18.84 7.54
C GLU A 143 24.72 -18.61 6.10
N GLU A 144 24.36 -17.37 5.79
CA GLU A 144 24.20 -16.89 4.43
C GLU A 144 25.58 -16.49 3.90
N THR A 145 25.99 -17.15 2.82
CA THR A 145 27.20 -16.81 2.08
C THR A 145 26.86 -16.61 0.60
N PRO A 146 27.68 -15.86 -0.15
CA PRO A 146 27.46 -15.63 -1.57
C PRO A 146 27.24 -16.93 -2.36
N TRP A 147 26.61 -16.79 -3.52
CA TRP A 147 26.60 -17.87 -4.50
C TRP A 147 28.04 -18.21 -4.92
N ARG A 148 28.25 -19.45 -5.33
CA ARG A 148 29.58 -19.95 -5.70
C ARG A 148 29.47 -20.96 -6.84
N THR A 149 30.35 -20.81 -7.82
CA THR A 149 30.69 -21.88 -8.78
C THR A 149 31.63 -22.87 -8.10
N VAL A 150 31.19 -24.12 -7.96
CA VAL A 150 31.98 -25.24 -7.42
C VAL A 150 32.73 -25.95 -8.54
N LEU A 151 32.06 -26.17 -9.68
CA LEU A 151 32.63 -26.70 -10.91
C LEU A 151 32.10 -25.87 -12.08
N ALA A 152 33.01 -25.20 -12.80
CA ALA A 152 32.65 -24.33 -13.91
C ALA A 152 32.23 -25.14 -15.13
N ASP A 153 31.15 -24.71 -15.77
CA ASP A 153 30.71 -25.23 -17.06
C ASP A 153 31.75 -24.89 -18.15
N PRO A 154 32.32 -25.89 -18.85
CA PRO A 154 33.25 -25.65 -19.95
C PRO A 154 32.68 -24.80 -21.09
N GLY A 155 31.35 -24.81 -21.27
CA GLY A 155 30.63 -24.01 -22.28
C GLY A 155 29.89 -22.79 -21.69
N GLY A 156 30.17 -22.43 -20.44
CA GLY A 156 29.42 -21.43 -19.69
C GLY A 156 29.43 -20.05 -20.35
N ARG A 157 28.30 -19.35 -20.27
CA ARG A 157 28.22 -17.93 -20.67
C ARG A 157 28.72 -17.05 -19.53
N ASP A 158 29.59 -16.10 -19.86
CA ASP A 158 29.94 -15.01 -18.95
C ASP A 158 28.82 -13.99 -18.93
N TRP A 159 28.15 -13.87 -17.78
CA TRP A 159 27.13 -12.86 -17.54
C TRP A 159 27.74 -11.64 -16.85
N GLU A 160 27.40 -10.45 -17.35
CA GLU A 160 27.73 -9.20 -16.67
C GLU A 160 27.07 -9.19 -15.29
N GLN A 161 27.90 -9.21 -14.24
CA GLN A 161 27.44 -9.11 -12.86
C GLN A 161 27.09 -7.65 -12.56
N LYS A 162 25.95 -7.41 -11.88
CA LYS A 162 25.48 -6.05 -11.55
C LYS A 162 25.35 -5.82 -10.05
N PRO A 163 26.46 -5.84 -9.27
CA PRO A 163 26.42 -5.77 -7.81
C PRO A 163 25.76 -4.50 -7.28
N ALA A 164 25.97 -3.34 -7.91
CA ALA A 164 25.32 -2.09 -7.51
C ALA A 164 23.79 -2.14 -7.65
N LYS A 165 23.26 -2.73 -8.74
CA LYS A 165 21.82 -2.94 -8.92
C LYS A 165 21.26 -4.00 -7.98
N ALA A 166 22.04 -5.03 -7.67
CA ALA A 166 21.66 -6.03 -6.68
C ALA A 166 21.53 -5.42 -5.27
N ALA A 167 22.49 -4.57 -4.87
CA ALA A 167 22.46 -3.85 -3.59
C ALA A 167 21.33 -2.81 -3.55
N GLU A 168 21.05 -2.12 -4.66
CA GLU A 168 19.89 -1.25 -4.78
C GLU A 168 18.58 -2.02 -4.53
N ARG A 169 18.37 -3.13 -5.25
CA ARG A 169 17.18 -3.97 -5.05
C ARG A 169 17.09 -4.48 -3.62
N ALA A 170 18.21 -4.94 -3.06
CA ALA A 170 18.28 -5.44 -1.69
C ALA A 170 17.84 -4.37 -0.67
N MET A 171 18.36 -3.15 -0.77
CA MET A 171 17.96 -2.07 0.14
C MET A 171 16.47 -1.71 -0.02
N LEU A 172 15.99 -1.61 -1.26
CA LEU A 172 14.57 -1.34 -1.54
C LEU A 172 13.65 -2.46 -1.01
N SER A 173 14.12 -3.71 -0.94
CA SER A 173 13.35 -4.81 -0.36
C SER A 173 13.29 -4.78 1.16
N LEU A 174 14.29 -4.19 1.83
CA LEU A 174 14.30 -4.01 3.28
C LEU A 174 13.49 -2.80 3.72
N VAL A 175 13.39 -1.77 2.88
CA VAL A 175 12.64 -0.54 3.16
C VAL A 175 11.45 -0.41 2.19
N PRO A 176 10.50 -1.38 2.17
CA PRO A 176 9.44 -1.40 1.19
C PRO A 176 8.50 -0.21 1.42
N ARG A 177 8.32 0.61 0.37
CA ARG A 177 7.23 1.57 0.33
C ARG A 177 5.99 0.91 -0.25
N PRO A 178 4.80 1.13 0.34
CA PRO A 178 3.57 0.81 -0.36
C PRO A 178 3.61 1.55 -1.70
N SER A 179 3.63 0.80 -2.81
CA SER A 179 3.43 1.40 -4.11
C SER A 179 2.14 2.22 -4.00
N GLY A 180 2.14 3.50 -4.36
CA GLY A 180 0.95 4.36 -4.29
C GLY A 180 -0.22 3.89 -5.16
N ARG A 181 -0.13 2.69 -5.76
CA ARG A 181 -1.28 1.98 -6.30
C ARG A 181 -2.15 1.54 -5.13
N PRO A 182 -3.43 1.96 -5.08
CA PRO A 182 -4.36 1.39 -4.14
C PRO A 182 -4.31 -0.14 -4.32
N ALA A 183 -4.09 -0.86 -3.23
CA ALA A 183 -4.33 -2.29 -3.20
C ALA A 183 -5.81 -2.48 -3.51
N ALA A 184 -6.14 -2.68 -4.79
CA ALA A 184 -7.50 -2.98 -5.24
C ALA A 184 -7.97 -4.35 -4.71
N LEU A 185 -7.07 -5.08 -4.07
CA LEU A 185 -7.30 -6.36 -3.42
C LEU A 185 -7.07 -6.17 -1.92
N ARG A 186 -7.95 -6.79 -1.11
CA ARG A 186 -7.73 -6.97 0.33
C ARG A 186 -6.29 -7.45 0.57
N PRO A 187 -5.64 -7.08 1.69
CA PRO A 187 -4.45 -7.80 2.13
C PRO A 187 -4.80 -9.28 2.10
N LEU A 188 -4.11 -10.06 1.26
CA LEU A 188 -4.20 -11.50 1.32
C LEU A 188 -3.87 -11.90 2.77
N LEU A 189 -4.58 -12.90 3.29
CA LEU A 189 -4.21 -13.53 4.55
C LEU A 189 -2.70 -13.79 4.51
N SER A 190 -1.99 -13.52 5.62
CA SER A 190 -0.56 -13.82 5.78
C SER A 190 -0.28 -15.16 5.12
N ASP A 191 0.47 -15.15 4.02
CA ASP A 191 0.73 -16.37 3.27
C ASP A 191 1.45 -17.33 4.23
N SER A 192 0.93 -18.55 4.39
CA SER A 192 1.59 -19.56 5.21
C SER A 192 3.01 -19.87 4.72
N TYR A 193 3.31 -19.54 3.45
CA TYR A 193 4.65 -19.59 2.89
C TYR A 193 5.57 -18.46 3.35
N GLU A 194 5.10 -17.45 4.08
CA GLU A 194 5.92 -16.31 4.55
C GLU A 194 6.05 -16.27 6.09
N ASP A 195 5.40 -17.18 6.82
CA ASP A 195 5.48 -17.23 8.29
C ASP A 195 6.89 -17.62 8.77
N ASP A 196 7.60 -16.63 9.27
CA ASP A 196 8.92 -16.76 9.87
C ASP A 196 8.92 -16.74 11.41
N ALA A 197 7.74 -16.80 12.03
CA ALA A 197 7.63 -16.84 13.47
C ALA A 197 8.40 -18.04 14.05
N GLY A 198 9.24 -17.74 15.05
CA GLY A 198 10.03 -18.74 15.77
C GLY A 198 11.23 -19.31 15.00
N LEU A 199 11.57 -18.80 13.81
CA LEU A 199 12.81 -19.18 13.13
C LEU A 199 14.02 -18.46 13.75
N PRO A 200 15.17 -19.15 13.86
CA PRO A 200 16.36 -18.58 14.46
C PRO A 200 16.93 -17.45 13.60
N ARG A 201 17.51 -16.44 14.27
CA ARG A 201 18.35 -15.43 13.62
C ARG A 201 19.64 -16.10 13.12
N VAL A 202 20.18 -15.58 12.03
CA VAL A 202 21.26 -16.21 11.24
C VAL A 202 22.46 -15.28 11.12
N THR A 203 23.52 -15.74 10.45
CA THR A 203 24.72 -14.94 10.20
C THR A 203 24.90 -14.71 8.71
N VAL A 204 25.18 -13.48 8.31
CA VAL A 204 25.63 -13.15 6.95
C VAL A 204 27.16 -13.09 6.96
N VAL A 205 27.81 -13.85 6.09
CA VAL A 205 29.28 -13.95 6.05
C VAL A 205 29.81 -13.51 4.70
N ARG A 206 30.82 -12.63 4.72
CA ARG A 206 31.53 -12.18 3.51
C ARG A 206 33.03 -12.30 3.69
N HIS A 207 33.69 -12.78 2.65
CA HIS A 207 35.14 -12.95 2.63
C HIS A 207 35.74 -12.11 1.49
N ARG A 208 36.89 -11.49 1.74
CA ARG A 208 37.67 -10.72 0.77
C ARG A 208 39.16 -11.04 0.93
N PRO A 209 39.93 -11.08 -0.17
CA PRO A 209 41.36 -11.42 -0.10
C PRO A 209 42.21 -10.33 0.57
N ALA A 210 41.72 -9.08 0.62
CA ALA A 210 42.40 -7.95 1.24
C ALA A 210 41.53 -7.29 2.32
N PRO A 211 42.13 -6.72 3.38
CA PRO A 211 41.40 -5.95 4.39
C PRO A 211 40.64 -4.78 3.77
N VAL A 212 39.36 -4.65 4.12
CA VAL A 212 38.51 -3.53 3.72
C VAL A 212 38.21 -2.69 4.96
N ALA A 213 38.43 -1.38 4.86
CA ALA A 213 38.11 -0.46 5.93
C ALA A 213 36.58 -0.28 6.02
N VAL A 214 35.97 -0.78 7.10
CA VAL A 214 34.58 -0.50 7.45
C VAL A 214 34.56 0.54 8.57
N SER A 215 34.30 1.80 8.25
CA SER A 215 34.17 2.86 9.26
C SER A 215 32.80 2.79 9.96
N GLY A 216 32.76 3.25 11.22
CA GLY A 216 31.48 3.56 11.85
C GLY A 216 30.84 4.70 11.06
N ALA A 217 29.63 4.48 10.54
CA ALA A 217 29.00 5.36 9.58
C ALA A 217 27.48 5.26 9.69
N VAL A 218 26.80 6.27 9.18
CA VAL A 218 25.37 6.25 8.93
C VAL A 218 25.16 5.90 7.46
N LEU A 219 24.47 4.78 7.19
CA LEU A 219 24.09 4.39 5.85
C LEU A 219 22.67 4.93 5.58
N PRO A 220 22.49 5.85 4.62
CA PRO A 220 21.18 6.41 4.34
C PRO A 220 20.30 5.39 3.63
N ALA A 221 19.01 5.33 3.98
CA ALA A 221 18.02 4.42 3.40
C ALA A 221 16.65 5.10 3.23
N GLY A 222 16.64 6.34 2.72
CA GLY A 222 15.43 7.13 2.53
C GLY A 222 15.00 7.83 3.81
N ASP A 223 13.83 7.48 4.35
CA ASP A 223 13.39 7.98 5.68
C ASP A 223 13.94 7.18 6.84
N LEU A 224 14.68 6.11 6.54
CA LEU A 224 15.39 5.31 7.52
C LEU A 224 16.89 5.44 7.29
N GLU A 225 17.64 5.03 8.28
CA GLU A 225 19.09 4.93 8.23
C GLU A 225 19.57 3.71 9.00
N VAL A 226 20.73 3.19 8.62
CA VAL A 226 21.45 2.19 9.41
C VAL A 226 22.59 2.90 10.13
N ARG A 227 22.65 2.76 11.45
CA ARG A 227 23.77 3.21 12.26
C ARG A 227 24.73 2.06 12.49
N LEU A 228 25.97 2.25 12.04
CA LEU A 228 27.10 1.36 12.31
C LEU A 228 27.95 1.98 13.42
N GLU A 229 27.74 1.55 14.66
CA GLU A 229 28.46 2.06 15.82
C GLU A 229 29.64 1.15 16.17
N ARG A 230 30.85 1.70 16.20
CA ARG A 230 32.03 0.90 16.53
C ARG A 230 32.12 0.66 18.03
N VAL A 231 32.05 -0.61 18.43
CA VAL A 231 32.19 -1.04 19.84
C VAL A 231 33.68 -1.21 20.19
N ASN A 232 34.46 -1.81 19.30
CA ASN A 232 35.91 -1.96 19.45
C ASN A 232 36.61 -2.08 18.07
N GLY A 233 37.89 -2.50 18.03
CA GLY A 233 38.65 -2.62 16.79
C GLY A 233 38.06 -3.58 15.76
N GLU A 234 37.32 -4.60 16.21
CA GLU A 234 36.84 -5.71 15.38
C GLU A 234 35.31 -5.84 15.39
N THR A 235 34.61 -5.10 16.24
CA THR A 235 33.16 -5.25 16.45
C THR A 235 32.43 -3.92 16.23
N LEU A 236 31.37 -3.97 15.43
CA LEU A 236 30.41 -2.89 15.24
C LEU A 236 29.00 -3.37 15.62
N ASN A 237 28.17 -2.45 16.06
CA ASN A 237 26.74 -2.63 16.24
C ASN A 237 26.01 -2.10 15.00
N TRP A 238 25.05 -2.86 14.48
CA TRP A 238 24.18 -2.50 13.37
C TRP A 238 22.77 -2.28 13.91
N SER A 239 22.22 -1.09 13.70
CA SER A 239 20.85 -0.79 14.14
C SER A 239 20.13 0.09 13.12
N TRP A 240 18.85 -0.17 12.91
CA TRP A 240 17.97 0.71 12.13
C TRP A 240 17.48 1.87 12.99
N ALA A 241 17.36 3.04 12.37
CA ALA A 241 16.75 4.23 12.96
C ALA A 241 15.95 4.98 11.90
N THR A 242 15.05 5.86 12.35
CA THR A 242 14.45 6.88 11.47
C THR A 242 15.50 7.94 11.15
N ALA A 243 15.55 8.37 9.89
CA ALA A 243 16.41 9.46 9.46
C ALA A 243 15.92 10.79 10.05
N ASP A 244 16.85 11.69 10.38
CA ASP A 244 16.53 13.03 10.90
C ASP A 244 15.78 13.88 9.86
N GLU A 245 16.10 13.68 8.57
CA GLU A 245 15.49 14.37 7.43
C GLU A 245 14.78 13.36 6.50
N PRO A 246 13.54 12.96 6.79
CA PRO A 246 12.77 12.10 5.90
C PRO A 246 12.50 12.81 4.56
N ILE A 247 12.61 12.07 3.47
CA ILE A 247 12.45 12.55 2.10
C ILE A 247 11.04 12.33 1.55
N PHE A 248 10.27 11.39 2.11
CA PHE A 248 8.90 11.11 1.66
C PHE A 248 7.87 12.00 2.38
N PRO A 249 6.73 12.33 1.72
CA PRO A 249 5.68 13.17 2.31
C PRO A 249 4.97 12.54 3.52
N HIS A 250 5.04 11.22 3.66
CA HIS A 250 4.58 10.46 4.83
C HIS A 250 5.75 9.60 5.29
N PRO A 251 6.44 9.99 6.39
CA PRO A 251 7.63 9.30 6.85
C PRO A 251 7.39 7.82 7.18
N LEU A 252 8.37 6.94 6.94
CA LEU A 252 8.35 5.59 7.51
C LEU A 252 8.70 5.65 8.99
N ASP A 253 7.88 4.99 9.81
CA ASP A 253 8.09 4.80 11.24
C ASP A 253 8.40 3.33 11.62
N THR A 254 8.14 2.41 10.69
CA THR A 254 8.33 0.97 10.91
C THR A 254 9.73 0.56 10.47
N LEU A 255 10.54 0.12 11.45
CA LEU A 255 11.90 -0.36 11.18
C LEU A 255 11.86 -1.78 10.57
N PRO A 256 12.78 -2.11 9.65
CA PRO A 256 12.91 -3.46 9.11
C PRO A 256 13.19 -4.47 10.23
N ASP A 257 14.02 -4.06 11.18
CA ASP A 257 14.39 -4.81 12.37
C ASP A 257 14.58 -3.84 13.53
N ASN A 258 13.89 -4.09 14.64
CA ASN A 258 13.97 -3.27 15.84
C ASN A 258 15.06 -3.76 16.82
N GLU A 259 15.63 -4.93 16.58
CA GLU A 259 16.71 -5.48 17.39
C GLU A 259 18.07 -5.14 16.76
N PRO A 260 19.00 -4.53 17.53
CA PRO A 260 20.36 -4.30 17.04
C PRO A 260 21.11 -5.62 16.85
N THR A 261 21.98 -5.67 15.85
CA THR A 261 22.73 -6.85 15.42
C THR A 261 24.23 -6.59 15.45
N THR A 262 25.04 -7.65 15.47
CA THR A 262 26.50 -7.50 15.66
C THR A 262 27.25 -7.76 14.35
N VAL A 263 28.19 -6.88 14.00
CA VAL A 263 29.10 -7.06 12.86
C VAL A 263 30.51 -7.27 13.39
N ARG A 264 31.07 -8.46 13.16
CA ARG A 264 32.46 -8.80 13.51
C ARG A 264 33.33 -8.81 12.27
N LEU A 265 34.51 -8.21 12.38
CA LEU A 265 35.51 -8.10 11.33
C LEU A 265 36.77 -8.81 11.81
N THR A 266 37.17 -9.85 11.10
CA THR A 266 38.39 -10.61 11.41
C THR A 266 39.35 -10.59 10.21
N SER A 267 40.61 -10.25 10.48
CA SER A 267 41.69 -10.33 9.50
C SER A 267 42.56 -11.54 9.82
N GLY A 268 42.86 -12.35 8.82
CA GLY A 268 43.68 -13.54 8.93
C GLY A 268 44.62 -13.70 7.74
N PRO A 269 45.46 -14.75 7.74
CA PRO A 269 46.38 -15.05 6.63
C PRO A 269 45.64 -15.30 5.31
N ASP A 270 44.41 -15.80 5.39
CA ASP A 270 43.57 -16.09 4.22
C ASP A 270 42.77 -14.89 3.72
N GLY A 271 42.87 -13.74 4.39
CA GLY A 271 42.18 -12.50 4.03
C GLY A 271 41.29 -11.94 5.14
N PHE A 272 40.26 -11.22 4.75
CA PHE A 272 39.35 -10.49 5.61
C PHE A 272 37.97 -11.14 5.61
N THR A 273 37.40 -11.34 6.80
CA THR A 273 36.07 -11.92 6.96
C THR A 273 35.17 -10.98 7.76
N LEU A 274 34.01 -10.67 7.20
CA LEU A 274 32.91 -9.98 7.86
C LEU A 274 31.84 -11.00 8.25
N ARG A 275 31.40 -10.95 9.50
CA ARG A 275 30.27 -11.73 10.02
C ARG A 275 29.24 -10.79 10.62
N HIS A 276 28.06 -10.70 10.01
CA HIS A 276 26.93 -9.96 10.53
C HIS A 276 25.97 -10.96 11.20
N GLU A 277 26.05 -11.02 12.52
CA GLU A 277 25.43 -12.00 13.40
C GLU A 277 24.08 -11.51 13.95
N GLY A 278 23.18 -12.47 14.15
CA GLY A 278 21.85 -12.19 14.68
C GLY A 278 20.99 -11.46 13.67
N VAL A 279 21.05 -11.82 12.39
CA VAL A 279 20.23 -11.24 11.32
C VAL A 279 18.90 -12.01 11.21
N LEU A 280 17.77 -11.33 10.98
CA LEU A 280 16.53 -12.01 10.61
C LEU A 280 16.74 -12.79 9.29
N GLY A 281 16.36 -14.06 9.26
CA GLY A 281 16.66 -14.93 8.12
C GLY A 281 16.11 -14.42 6.78
N ARG A 282 14.90 -13.84 6.78
CA ARG A 282 14.31 -13.16 5.61
C ARG A 282 15.14 -11.98 5.07
N HIS A 283 15.97 -11.35 5.91
CA HIS A 283 16.83 -10.22 5.53
C HIS A 283 18.26 -10.64 5.15
N ALA A 284 18.67 -11.86 5.48
CA ALA A 284 20.06 -12.31 5.35
C ALA A 284 20.60 -12.13 3.92
N PHE A 285 19.84 -12.56 2.92
CA PHE A 285 20.20 -12.41 1.51
C PHE A 285 20.38 -10.93 1.12
N ALA A 286 19.41 -10.07 1.46
CA ALA A 286 19.47 -8.65 1.12
C ALA A 286 20.66 -7.95 1.78
N LEU A 287 20.87 -8.20 3.08
CA LEU A 287 22.02 -7.68 3.81
C LEU A 287 23.35 -8.18 3.25
N GLY A 288 23.37 -9.43 2.77
CA GLY A 288 24.51 -9.99 2.05
C GLY A 288 24.89 -9.20 0.80
N LEU A 289 23.91 -8.89 -0.06
CA LEU A 289 24.13 -8.08 -1.26
C LEU A 289 24.56 -6.64 -0.95
N ILE A 290 23.98 -6.05 0.09
CA ILE A 290 24.39 -4.71 0.58
C ILE A 290 25.85 -4.75 1.04
N TRP A 291 26.24 -5.77 1.81
CA TRP A 291 27.62 -5.93 2.26
C TRP A 291 28.59 -6.15 1.12
N ASP A 292 28.23 -6.96 0.12
CA ASP A 292 29.08 -7.15 -1.06
C ASP A 292 29.39 -5.80 -1.73
N HIS A 293 28.38 -4.97 -1.96
CA HIS A 293 28.57 -3.64 -2.55
C HIS A 293 29.35 -2.69 -1.63
N LEU A 294 29.03 -2.63 -0.34
CA LEU A 294 29.70 -1.73 0.61
C LEU A 294 31.18 -2.07 0.82
N LEU A 295 31.52 -3.36 0.77
CA LEU A 295 32.91 -3.82 0.87
C LEU A 295 33.72 -3.51 -0.39
N ASP A 296 33.09 -3.51 -1.56
CA ASP A 296 33.77 -3.27 -2.83
C ASP A 296 33.79 -1.78 -3.22
N THR A 297 32.79 -0.99 -2.80
CA THR A 297 32.62 0.42 -3.17
C THR A 297 32.18 1.28 -1.98
N ALA A 298 33.09 1.51 -1.03
CA ALA A 298 32.83 2.31 0.16
C ALA A 298 32.31 3.73 -0.19
N GLY A 299 31.27 4.18 0.53
CA GLY A 299 30.68 5.53 0.37
C GLY A 299 29.74 5.70 -0.83
N SER A 300 29.52 4.65 -1.62
CA SER A 300 28.53 4.65 -2.70
C SER A 300 27.24 3.98 -2.27
N TYR A 301 26.10 4.66 -2.48
CA TYR A 301 24.77 4.20 -2.07
C TYR A 301 23.82 4.17 -3.28
N PRO A 302 23.87 3.12 -4.13
CA PRO A 302 23.15 3.08 -5.41
C PRO A 302 21.63 3.18 -5.27
N TRP A 303 21.08 2.80 -4.11
CA TRP A 303 19.64 2.92 -3.82
C TRP A 303 19.16 4.35 -3.59
N MET A 304 20.04 5.30 -3.27
CA MET A 304 19.62 6.64 -2.86
C MET A 304 19.01 7.46 -4.00
N GLU A 305 19.48 7.29 -5.23
CA GLU A 305 18.89 7.94 -6.39
C GLU A 305 17.45 7.45 -6.61
N THR A 306 17.26 6.13 -6.65
CA THR A 306 15.94 5.50 -6.80
C THR A 306 14.97 5.90 -5.67
N LEU A 307 15.44 5.98 -4.42
CA LEU A 307 14.62 6.43 -3.30
C LEU A 307 14.22 7.91 -3.44
N ARG A 308 15.12 8.79 -3.91
CA ARG A 308 14.80 10.20 -4.18
C ARG A 308 13.79 10.35 -5.31
N ASP A 309 13.92 9.58 -6.39
CA ASP A 309 12.97 9.58 -7.50
C ASP A 309 11.58 9.11 -7.05
N GLN A 310 11.52 8.05 -6.24
CA GLN A 310 10.28 7.58 -5.63
C GLN A 310 9.66 8.64 -4.70
N ALA A 311 10.48 9.34 -3.91
CA ALA A 311 10.03 10.41 -3.02
C ALA A 311 9.48 11.62 -3.80
N ALA A 312 10.16 12.04 -4.87
CA ALA A 312 9.70 13.11 -5.75
C ALA A 312 8.35 12.76 -6.41
N ALA A 313 8.20 11.53 -6.91
CA ALA A 313 6.95 11.05 -7.48
C ALA A 313 5.82 10.99 -6.43
N ALA A 314 6.12 10.55 -5.20
CA ALA A 314 5.16 10.52 -4.10
C ALA A 314 4.71 11.92 -3.68
N THR A 315 5.62 12.89 -3.60
CA THR A 315 5.32 14.29 -3.32
C THR A 315 4.42 14.89 -4.40
N ALA A 316 4.75 14.70 -5.67
CA ALA A 316 3.93 15.17 -6.79
C ALA A 316 2.51 14.56 -6.76
N LEU A 317 2.39 13.27 -6.43
CA LEU A 317 1.09 12.61 -6.29
C LEU A 317 0.30 13.14 -5.09
N ALA A 318 0.96 13.37 -3.95
CA ALA A 318 0.34 13.93 -2.74
C ALA A 318 -0.17 15.35 -2.99
N GLU A 319 0.61 16.18 -3.67
CA GLU A 319 0.21 17.53 -4.10
C GLU A 319 -0.96 17.51 -5.07
N LYS A 320 -0.91 16.65 -6.10
CA LYS A 320 -2.02 16.46 -7.03
C LYS A 320 -3.30 16.03 -6.31
N THR A 321 -3.19 15.10 -5.37
CA THR A 321 -4.32 14.62 -4.57
C THR A 321 -4.88 15.72 -3.67
N ARG A 322 -4.00 16.50 -3.02
CA ARG A 322 -4.38 17.66 -2.20
C ARG A 322 -5.10 18.70 -3.05
N ARG A 323 -4.58 18.99 -4.24
CA ARG A 323 -5.18 19.93 -5.20
C ARG A 323 -6.55 19.46 -5.67
N LEU A 324 -6.69 18.20 -6.11
CA LEU A 324 -7.98 17.65 -6.52
C LEU A 324 -8.99 17.61 -5.37
N LYS A 325 -8.53 17.35 -4.13
CA LYS A 325 -9.38 17.42 -2.94
C LYS A 325 -9.82 18.86 -2.66
N ALA A 326 -8.92 19.83 -2.77
CA ALA A 326 -9.22 21.24 -2.58
C ALA A 326 -10.16 21.77 -3.68
N GLU A 327 -9.95 21.39 -4.95
CA GLU A 327 -10.84 21.72 -6.07
C GLU A 327 -12.24 21.12 -5.85
N ARG A 328 -12.34 19.85 -5.46
CA ARG A 328 -13.62 19.21 -5.12
C ARG A 328 -14.31 19.83 -3.92
N ASP A 329 -13.56 20.21 -2.89
CA ASP A 329 -14.10 20.91 -1.72
C ASP A 329 -14.63 22.28 -2.15
N ALA A 330 -13.85 23.04 -2.93
CA ALA A 330 -14.25 24.33 -3.48
C ALA A 330 -15.52 24.23 -4.35
N GLU A 331 -15.60 23.26 -5.26
CA GLU A 331 -16.80 22.99 -6.05
C GLU A 331 -18.02 22.67 -5.17
N GLN A 332 -17.84 21.87 -4.11
CA GLN A 332 -18.93 21.55 -3.16
C GLN A 332 -19.43 22.76 -2.40
N TRP A 333 -18.58 23.77 -2.20
CA TRP A 333 -18.91 25.01 -1.50
C TRP A 333 -19.23 26.19 -2.43
N GLY A 334 -19.29 25.97 -3.74
CA GLY A 334 -19.59 27.02 -4.72
C GLY A 334 -18.48 28.07 -4.87
N GLY A 335 -17.23 27.73 -4.57
CA GLY A 335 -16.09 28.66 -4.61
C GLY A 335 -15.13 28.46 -3.45
N ALA A 336 -14.67 29.54 -2.81
CA ALA A 336 -13.78 29.45 -1.66
C ALA A 336 -14.47 28.71 -0.47
N PRO A 337 -13.71 27.89 0.29
CA PRO A 337 -14.28 27.18 1.42
C PRO A 337 -14.83 28.16 2.48
N PRO A 338 -15.91 27.80 3.20
CA PRO A 338 -16.45 28.62 4.29
C PRO A 338 -15.58 28.56 5.54
N SER A 339 -15.97 29.33 6.56
CA SER A 339 -15.38 29.29 7.90
C SER A 339 -15.41 27.87 8.49
N ASP A 340 -14.47 27.56 9.39
CA ASP A 340 -14.44 26.26 10.09
C ASP A 340 -15.73 26.00 10.87
N ARG A 341 -16.37 27.07 11.37
CA ARG A 341 -17.67 26.99 12.05
C ARG A 341 -18.72 26.39 11.12
N VAL A 342 -18.90 26.95 9.91
CA VAL A 342 -19.85 26.44 8.92
C VAL A 342 -19.47 25.04 8.42
N ARG A 343 -18.18 24.75 8.27
CA ARG A 343 -17.68 23.42 7.84
C ARG A 343 -18.02 22.33 8.86
N GLY A 344 -18.05 22.66 10.15
CA GLY A 344 -18.33 21.75 11.26
C GLY A 344 -19.81 21.47 11.51
N LEU A 345 -20.74 22.18 10.87
CA LEU A 345 -22.18 22.01 11.10
C LEU A 345 -22.71 20.73 10.43
N ALA A 346 -23.49 19.97 11.18
CA ALA A 346 -24.34 18.91 10.64
C ALA A 346 -25.65 19.51 10.05
N SER A 347 -25.52 20.40 9.06
CA SER A 347 -26.63 21.17 8.47
C SER A 347 -26.61 21.15 6.94
N GLN A 348 -27.59 21.83 6.32
CA GLN A 348 -27.73 22.04 4.87
C GLN A 348 -26.78 23.10 4.30
N ALA A 349 -25.73 23.49 5.03
CA ALA A 349 -24.79 24.54 4.62
C ALA A 349 -24.19 24.29 3.22
N ARG A 350 -23.77 23.05 2.91
CA ARG A 350 -23.26 22.71 1.56
C ARG A 350 -24.33 22.84 0.49
N SER A 351 -25.57 22.47 0.82
CA SER A 351 -26.70 22.55 -0.11
C SER A 351 -27.08 24.00 -0.39
N LEU A 352 -27.07 24.87 0.65
CA LEU A 352 -27.29 26.30 0.50
C LEU A 352 -26.16 26.98 -0.27
N ALA A 353 -24.89 26.65 0.01
CA ALA A 353 -23.74 27.21 -0.71
C ALA A 353 -23.80 26.96 -2.22
N ARG A 354 -24.33 25.81 -2.65
CA ARG A 354 -24.51 25.47 -4.07
C ARG A 354 -25.64 26.22 -4.75
N ILE A 355 -26.60 26.75 -3.99
CA ILE A 355 -27.72 27.54 -4.51
C ILE A 355 -27.35 29.02 -4.47
N ASP A 356 -26.89 29.50 -3.32
CA ASP A 356 -26.57 30.91 -3.08
C ASP A 356 -25.46 31.04 -2.02
N ARG A 357 -24.21 31.10 -2.49
CA ARG A 357 -23.04 31.23 -1.63
C ARG A 357 -23.00 32.58 -0.87
N PRO A 358 -23.23 33.74 -1.52
CA PRO A 358 -23.27 35.02 -0.82
C PRO A 358 -24.29 35.08 0.31
N LEU A 359 -25.43 34.38 0.17
CA LEU A 359 -26.44 34.31 1.22
C LEU A 359 -25.94 33.53 2.44
N LEU A 360 -25.31 32.37 2.23
CA LEU A 360 -24.70 31.59 3.31
C LEU A 360 -23.66 32.41 4.09
N ASP A 361 -22.75 33.08 3.39
CA ASP A 361 -21.71 33.90 4.03
C ASP A 361 -22.31 35.06 4.84
N ARG A 362 -23.42 35.63 4.37
CA ARG A 362 -24.15 36.67 5.11
C ARG A 362 -24.78 36.13 6.39
N ILE A 363 -25.37 34.93 6.35
CA ILE A 363 -25.97 34.31 7.54
C ILE A 363 -24.88 33.98 8.59
N ASP A 364 -23.71 33.49 8.15
CA ASP A 364 -22.56 33.22 9.05
C ASP A 364 -22.09 34.50 9.76
N ALA A 365 -22.07 35.63 9.05
CA ALA A 365 -21.66 36.91 9.60
C ALA A 365 -22.66 37.56 10.58
N LEU A 366 -23.90 37.07 10.67
CA LEU A 366 -24.91 37.65 11.55
C LEU A 366 -24.70 37.26 13.03
N PRO A 367 -25.02 38.14 13.99
CA PRO A 367 -25.11 37.76 15.39
C PRO A 367 -26.17 36.67 15.62
N ALA A 368 -25.99 35.85 16.66
CA ALA A 368 -26.87 34.73 17.01
C ALA A 368 -28.37 35.10 17.07
N ALA A 369 -28.72 36.27 17.63
CA ALA A 369 -30.11 36.74 17.67
C ALA A 369 -30.70 36.97 16.26
N ARG A 370 -29.92 37.60 15.37
CA ARG A 370 -30.34 37.83 13.98
C ARG A 370 -30.40 36.53 13.18
N GLN A 371 -29.55 35.55 13.48
CA GLN A 371 -29.66 34.20 12.91
C GLN A 371 -30.99 33.53 13.31
N ARG A 372 -31.42 33.63 14.58
CA ARG A 372 -32.73 33.14 15.04
C ARG A 372 -33.90 33.83 14.35
N GLU A 373 -33.85 35.16 14.26
CA GLU A 373 -34.88 35.94 13.54
C GLU A 373 -34.97 35.51 12.06
N THR A 374 -33.83 35.28 11.42
CA THR A 374 -33.73 34.78 10.04
C THR A 374 -34.37 33.41 9.91
N ALA A 375 -34.10 32.50 10.84
CA ALA A 375 -34.67 31.16 10.85
C ALA A 375 -36.20 31.23 10.94
N CYS A 376 -36.75 32.00 11.89
CA CYS A 376 -38.19 32.20 12.06
C CYS A 376 -38.83 32.85 10.83
N TRP A 377 -38.19 33.85 10.24
CA TRP A 377 -38.64 34.49 9.00
C TRP A 377 -38.75 33.49 7.85
N ALA A 378 -37.71 32.66 7.64
CA ALA A 378 -37.68 31.66 6.58
C ALA A 378 -38.71 30.55 6.81
N ALA A 379 -38.83 30.05 8.04
CA ALA A 379 -39.82 29.05 8.41
C ALA A 379 -41.25 29.55 8.15
N ARG A 380 -41.56 30.79 8.52
CA ARG A 380 -42.88 31.39 8.23
C ARG A 380 -43.17 31.45 6.74
N ARG A 381 -42.21 31.90 5.92
CA ARG A 381 -42.36 31.95 4.46
C ARG A 381 -42.55 30.54 3.87
N ALA A 382 -41.82 29.54 4.36
CA ALA A 382 -41.99 28.15 3.96
C ALA A 382 -43.39 27.62 4.30
N MET A 383 -43.87 27.87 5.52
CA MET A 383 -45.19 27.41 5.96
C MET A 383 -46.30 28.07 5.15
N ARG A 384 -46.14 29.36 4.80
CA ARG A 384 -47.09 30.11 3.99
C ARG A 384 -47.21 29.55 2.58
N VAL A 385 -46.09 29.39 1.88
CA VAL A 385 -46.10 28.92 0.48
C VAL A 385 -46.68 27.51 0.36
N ALA A 386 -46.48 26.67 1.39
CA ALA A 386 -47.03 25.33 1.46
C ALA A 386 -48.47 25.25 2.01
N GLY A 387 -49.08 26.37 2.40
CA GLY A 387 -50.43 26.43 2.96
C GLY A 387 -50.57 25.84 4.38
N LEU A 388 -49.46 25.62 5.07
CA LEU A 388 -49.40 24.98 6.39
C LEU A 388 -49.74 25.93 7.54
N GLU A 389 -49.70 27.25 7.33
CA GLU A 389 -50.08 28.27 8.34
C GLU A 389 -51.54 28.14 8.83
N ARG A 390 -52.40 27.44 8.09
CA ARG A 390 -53.82 27.23 8.44
C ARG A 390 -54.05 25.98 9.30
N ILE A 391 -53.05 25.12 9.44
CA ILE A 391 -53.17 23.86 10.19
C ILE A 391 -52.87 24.15 11.66
N GLY A 392 -53.86 23.94 12.54
CA GLY A 392 -53.83 24.50 13.90
C GLY A 392 -52.60 24.12 14.73
N TRP A 393 -52.13 22.86 14.63
CA TRP A 393 -50.96 22.41 15.37
C TRP A 393 -49.63 22.94 14.80
N ILE A 394 -49.57 23.22 13.50
CA ILE A 394 -48.40 23.85 12.84
C ILE A 394 -48.39 25.35 13.14
N ALA A 395 -49.54 26.01 13.03
CA ALA A 395 -49.70 27.43 13.36
C ALA A 395 -49.31 27.73 14.82
N ALA A 396 -49.72 26.88 15.75
CA ALA A 396 -49.34 27.00 17.16
C ALA A 396 -47.83 26.83 17.38
N ALA A 397 -47.18 25.92 16.67
CA ALA A 397 -45.73 25.73 16.73
C ALA A 397 -44.97 26.94 16.15
N LEU A 398 -45.43 27.47 15.01
CA LEU A 398 -44.87 28.68 14.40
C LEU A 398 -44.97 29.88 15.35
N ALA A 399 -46.15 30.10 15.95
CA ALA A 399 -46.38 31.17 16.91
C ALA A 399 -45.59 30.99 18.22
N ALA A 400 -45.28 29.75 18.63
CA ALA A 400 -44.38 29.49 19.75
C ALA A 400 -42.96 29.96 19.44
N ALA A 401 -42.41 29.56 18.29
CA ALA A 401 -41.07 29.95 17.86
C ALA A 401 -40.92 31.48 17.67
N GLU A 402 -41.94 32.14 17.11
CA GLU A 402 -41.95 33.60 16.93
C GLU A 402 -42.00 34.38 18.24
N ALA A 403 -42.57 33.79 19.28
CA ALA A 403 -42.60 34.33 20.64
C ALA A 403 -41.34 33.92 21.45
N ASP A 404 -40.31 33.38 20.80
CA ASP A 404 -39.10 32.85 21.41
C ASP A 404 -39.37 31.79 22.50
N ARG A 405 -40.43 31.00 22.30
CA ARG A 405 -40.78 29.87 23.16
C ARG A 405 -40.34 28.55 22.52
N PRO A 406 -39.96 27.54 23.32
CA PRO A 406 -39.63 26.22 22.81
C PRO A 406 -40.74 25.63 21.95
N LEU A 407 -40.35 24.98 20.87
CA LEU A 407 -41.30 24.25 20.03
C LEU A 407 -41.98 23.12 20.82
N PRO A 408 -43.24 22.78 20.48
CA PRO A 408 -43.92 21.64 21.10
C PRO A 408 -43.12 20.34 20.93
N ARG A 409 -43.17 19.46 21.94
CA ARG A 409 -42.42 18.19 21.98
C ARG A 409 -42.39 17.38 20.68
N PRO A 410 -43.49 17.22 19.92
CA PRO A 410 -43.45 16.47 18.65
C PRO A 410 -42.45 17.00 17.61
N PHE A 411 -42.07 18.27 17.68
CA PHE A 411 -41.12 18.92 16.77
C PHE A 411 -39.66 18.80 17.24
N THR A 412 -39.42 18.52 18.53
CA THR A 412 -38.08 18.42 19.12
C THR A 412 -37.67 16.97 19.33
N GLU A 413 -38.62 16.06 19.59
CA GLU A 413 -38.35 14.63 19.75
C GLU A 413 -37.91 13.98 18.43
N GLN A 414 -36.87 13.14 18.49
CA GLN A 414 -36.32 12.41 17.33
C GLN A 414 -36.05 13.34 16.12
N ASN A 415 -35.54 14.54 16.37
CA ASN A 415 -35.31 15.57 15.35
C ASN A 415 -36.56 15.89 14.51
N GLY A 416 -37.74 15.92 15.14
CA GLY A 416 -39.01 16.28 14.49
C GLY A 416 -39.64 15.17 13.65
N THR A 417 -39.11 13.95 13.69
CA THR A 417 -39.65 12.79 12.93
C THR A 417 -41.13 12.54 13.25
N ALA A 418 -41.53 12.68 14.52
CA ALA A 418 -42.92 12.48 14.93
C ALA A 418 -43.86 13.53 14.29
N ALA A 419 -43.47 14.80 14.29
CA ALA A 419 -44.22 15.86 13.63
C ALA A 419 -44.24 15.70 12.10
N PHE A 420 -43.15 15.22 11.49
CA PHE A 420 -43.08 14.97 10.05
C PHE A 420 -44.01 13.81 9.63
N ASN A 421 -44.06 12.72 10.41
CA ASN A 421 -44.99 11.62 10.15
C ASN A 421 -46.44 12.05 10.31
N ARG A 422 -46.72 12.93 11.28
CA ARG A 422 -48.04 13.53 11.44
C ARG A 422 -48.42 14.36 10.22
N LEU A 423 -47.52 15.21 9.70
CA LEU A 423 -47.74 15.99 8.49
C LEU A 423 -48.19 15.11 7.31
N LEU A 424 -47.53 13.97 7.08
CA LEU A 424 -47.84 13.08 5.96
C LEU A 424 -49.16 12.31 6.11
N SER A 425 -49.66 12.17 7.34
CA SER A 425 -50.86 11.37 7.63
C SER A 425 -52.10 12.22 7.90
N ASP A 426 -51.93 13.53 8.07
CA ASP A 426 -52.99 14.46 8.45
C ASP A 426 -53.84 14.85 7.22
N PRO A 427 -55.14 14.51 7.19
CA PRO A 427 -55.99 14.76 6.03
C PRO A 427 -56.27 16.25 5.79
N GLU A 428 -56.02 17.12 6.79
CA GLU A 428 -56.17 18.57 6.63
C GLU A 428 -54.99 19.19 5.87
N VAL A 429 -53.86 18.47 5.74
CA VAL A 429 -52.65 18.97 5.07
C VAL A 429 -52.85 18.97 3.54
N PRO A 430 -52.66 20.12 2.87
CA PRO A 430 -52.74 20.19 1.41
C PRO A 430 -51.68 19.30 0.75
N HIS A 431 -51.99 18.78 -0.44
CA HIS A 431 -51.07 17.95 -1.21
C HIS A 431 -50.70 18.64 -2.53
N THR A 432 -49.83 19.64 -2.43
CA THR A 432 -49.35 20.40 -3.60
C THR A 432 -48.04 19.81 -4.08
N THR A 433 -47.94 19.49 -5.37
CA THR A 433 -46.69 19.02 -5.97
C THR A 433 -45.97 20.17 -6.64
N ILE A 434 -44.67 20.29 -6.39
CA ILE A 434 -43.78 21.26 -7.05
C ILE A 434 -42.68 20.53 -7.81
N THR A 435 -42.24 21.15 -8.90
CA THR A 435 -41.11 20.68 -9.69
C THR A 435 -39.82 21.22 -9.08
N LEU A 436 -38.91 20.34 -8.67
CA LEU A 436 -37.57 20.75 -8.26
C LEU A 436 -36.57 20.64 -9.40
N HIS A 437 -35.78 21.69 -9.49
CA HIS A 437 -34.73 21.86 -10.45
C HIS A 437 -33.38 21.90 -9.72
N LEU A 438 -32.86 20.72 -9.41
CA LEU A 438 -31.61 20.56 -8.68
C LEU A 438 -30.45 20.36 -9.66
N ALA A 439 -29.34 21.07 -9.41
CA ALA A 439 -28.09 20.86 -10.13
C ALA A 439 -27.57 19.44 -9.84
N ALA A 440 -27.46 18.61 -10.88
CA ALA A 440 -26.97 17.24 -10.75
C ALA A 440 -25.52 17.20 -10.26
N ARG A 441 -25.15 16.10 -9.59
CA ARG A 441 -23.89 16.00 -8.84
C ARG A 441 -22.64 15.92 -9.71
N THR A 442 -22.69 15.62 -11.01
CA THR A 442 -21.45 15.42 -11.82
C THR A 442 -21.63 15.39 -13.35
N SER A 443 -22.77 15.78 -13.91
CA SER A 443 -22.95 15.90 -15.36
C SER A 443 -24.10 16.87 -15.59
N GLY A 444 -23.96 17.84 -16.51
CA GLY A 444 -24.80 19.03 -16.65
C GLY A 444 -26.29 18.83 -16.96
N THR A 445 -26.87 17.65 -16.70
CA THR A 445 -28.30 17.39 -16.80
C THR A 445 -29.02 17.75 -15.50
N ARG A 446 -29.87 18.78 -15.56
CA ARG A 446 -30.75 19.23 -14.48
C ARG A 446 -31.65 18.06 -14.05
N ARG A 447 -31.57 17.62 -12.79
CA ARG A 447 -32.48 16.58 -12.30
C ARG A 447 -33.81 17.25 -11.99
N VAL A 448 -34.83 16.87 -12.76
CA VAL A 448 -36.22 17.27 -12.53
C VAL A 448 -36.86 16.22 -11.65
N THR A 449 -37.43 16.61 -10.52
CA THR A 449 -38.12 15.69 -9.62
C THR A 449 -39.32 16.40 -9.01
N ASP A 450 -40.47 15.76 -9.10
CA ASP A 450 -41.70 16.22 -8.48
C ASP A 450 -41.66 15.85 -6.99
N VAL A 451 -41.89 16.83 -6.13
CA VAL A 451 -41.92 16.64 -4.68
C VAL A 451 -43.16 17.28 -4.07
N LEU A 452 -43.61 16.70 -2.95
CA LEU A 452 -44.67 17.28 -2.13
C LEU A 452 -44.14 18.57 -1.47
N GLN A 453 -44.74 19.71 -1.80
CA GLN A 453 -44.33 21.04 -1.34
C GLN A 453 -44.35 21.14 0.18
N GLN A 454 -45.35 20.53 0.83
CA GLN A 454 -45.48 20.49 2.27
C GLN A 454 -44.33 19.74 2.93
N ALA A 455 -43.92 18.59 2.36
CA ALA A 455 -42.77 17.83 2.84
C ALA A 455 -41.44 18.57 2.61
N ALA A 456 -41.34 19.41 1.58
CA ALA A 456 -40.19 20.27 1.36
C ALA A 456 -40.14 21.46 2.33
N ALA A 457 -41.29 22.06 2.67
CA ALA A 457 -41.38 23.22 3.54
C ALA A 457 -41.21 22.88 5.02
N PHE A 458 -41.82 21.79 5.48
CA PHE A 458 -41.95 21.46 6.90
C PHE A 458 -40.61 21.36 7.67
N PRO A 459 -39.52 20.83 7.09
CA PRO A 459 -38.22 20.84 7.74
C PRO A 459 -37.70 22.24 8.13
N ALA A 460 -38.16 23.32 7.48
CA ALA A 460 -37.81 24.68 7.88
C ALA A 460 -38.34 25.04 9.27
N LEU A 461 -39.50 24.50 9.66
CA LEU A 461 -40.05 24.68 11.00
C LEU A 461 -39.36 23.78 12.03
N ILE A 462 -39.03 22.53 11.66
CA ILE A 462 -38.26 21.62 12.52
C ILE A 462 -36.87 22.21 12.83
N ALA A 463 -36.23 22.86 11.85
CA ALA A 463 -34.92 23.49 12.01
C ALA A 463 -34.85 24.50 13.17
N LEU A 464 -35.98 25.12 13.54
CA LEU A 464 -36.03 26.07 14.66
C LEU A 464 -35.75 25.40 16.02
N ALA A 465 -35.91 24.08 16.12
CA ALA A 465 -35.58 23.30 17.31
C ALA A 465 -34.06 23.13 17.55
N ASN A 466 -33.22 23.43 16.57
CA ASN A 466 -31.77 23.27 16.70
C ASN A 466 -31.21 24.33 17.68
N ASP A 467 -30.34 23.93 18.62
CA ASP A 467 -29.74 24.83 19.61
C ASP A 467 -28.70 25.79 19.00
N ASP A 468 -28.04 25.41 17.89
CA ASP A 468 -27.14 26.31 17.18
C ASP A 468 -27.96 27.27 16.27
N PRO A 469 -27.98 28.58 16.57
CA PRO A 469 -28.73 29.57 15.79
C PRO A 469 -28.27 29.65 14.34
N LEU A 470 -26.99 29.40 14.05
CA LEU A 470 -26.47 29.41 12.68
C LEU A 470 -26.98 28.21 11.89
N ALA A 471 -26.98 27.02 12.49
CA ALA A 471 -27.54 25.82 11.86
C ALA A 471 -29.05 25.98 11.60
N ALA A 472 -29.80 26.47 12.59
CA ALA A 472 -31.23 26.74 12.45
C ALA A 472 -31.53 27.69 11.29
N ALA A 473 -30.77 28.79 11.16
CA ALA A 473 -30.94 29.76 10.08
C ALA A 473 -30.65 29.16 8.70
N ILE A 474 -29.53 28.46 8.56
CA ILE A 474 -29.12 27.82 7.30
C ILE A 474 -30.16 26.80 6.85
N ASP A 475 -30.60 25.92 7.76
CA ASP A 475 -31.55 24.86 7.45
C ASP A 475 -32.93 25.43 7.12
N ALA A 476 -33.40 26.42 7.87
CA ALA A 476 -34.68 27.07 7.60
C ALA A 476 -34.69 27.79 6.24
N VAL A 477 -33.64 28.55 5.93
CA VAL A 477 -33.50 29.26 4.64
C VAL A 477 -33.39 28.28 3.48
N TYR A 478 -32.60 27.22 3.61
CA TYR A 478 -32.48 26.21 2.57
C TYR A 478 -33.82 25.52 2.29
N ASN A 479 -34.50 25.00 3.32
CA ASN A 479 -35.76 24.29 3.13
C ASN A 479 -36.87 25.22 2.63
N ALA A 480 -36.89 26.48 3.07
CA ALA A 480 -37.78 27.49 2.52
C ALA A 480 -37.52 27.72 1.02
N ALA A 481 -36.25 27.86 0.60
CA ALA A 481 -35.89 28.01 -0.81
C ALA A 481 -36.36 26.81 -1.66
N ILE A 482 -36.20 25.59 -1.16
CA ILE A 482 -36.68 24.37 -1.84
C ILE A 482 -38.21 24.36 -1.96
N ALA A 483 -38.93 24.76 -0.91
CA ALA A 483 -40.41 24.79 -0.91
C ALA A 483 -41.03 25.78 -1.92
N HIS A 484 -40.27 26.80 -2.33
CA HIS A 484 -40.73 27.77 -3.34
C HIS A 484 -40.58 27.24 -4.77
N GLY A 485 -39.94 26.09 -5.01
CA GLY A 485 -39.89 25.45 -6.33
C GLY A 485 -39.34 26.38 -7.42
N ASP A 486 -40.15 26.67 -8.44
CA ASP A 486 -39.81 27.58 -9.53
C ASP A 486 -39.65 29.05 -9.07
N ASP A 487 -40.30 29.45 -7.98
CA ASP A 487 -40.20 30.79 -7.40
C ASP A 487 -39.01 30.95 -6.43
N ARG A 488 -38.12 29.95 -6.35
CA ARG A 488 -36.96 29.93 -5.43
C ARG A 488 -36.10 31.19 -5.56
N ASP A 489 -35.81 31.64 -6.76
CA ASP A 489 -34.86 32.75 -6.98
C ASP A 489 -35.45 34.09 -6.47
N HIS A 490 -36.79 34.23 -6.51
CA HIS A 490 -37.48 35.35 -5.88
C HIS A 490 -37.39 35.28 -4.36
N PHE A 491 -37.59 34.10 -3.77
CA PHE A 491 -37.40 33.89 -2.33
C PHE A 491 -35.97 34.23 -1.86
N LEU A 492 -34.94 33.82 -2.61
CA LEU A 492 -33.55 34.12 -2.28
C LEU A 492 -33.25 35.62 -2.35
N THR A 493 -33.85 36.33 -3.30
CA THR A 493 -33.78 37.79 -3.40
C THR A 493 -34.41 38.47 -2.17
N ASP A 494 -35.60 38.01 -1.76
CA ASP A 494 -36.27 38.45 -0.54
C ASP A 494 -35.41 38.17 0.71
N ALA A 495 -34.79 37.00 0.78
CA ALA A 495 -33.90 36.63 1.88
C ALA A 495 -32.69 37.57 1.96
N HIS A 496 -32.08 37.90 0.82
CA HIS A 496 -31.00 38.89 0.79
C HIS A 496 -31.43 40.26 1.30
N ILE A 497 -32.66 40.71 1.00
CA ILE A 497 -33.19 41.99 1.47
C ILE A 497 -33.46 41.93 2.98
N ALA A 498 -34.05 40.85 3.48
CA ALA A 498 -34.35 40.67 4.90
C ALA A 498 -33.11 40.63 5.81
N LEU A 499 -31.97 40.23 5.24
CA LEU A 499 -30.68 40.09 5.94
C LEU A 499 -29.75 41.32 5.80
N ARG A 500 -30.18 42.37 5.10
CA ARG A 500 -29.52 43.69 5.20
C ARG A 500 -29.86 44.34 6.53
#